data_AF-A0A3F2ZYG4-F1
#
_entry.id   AF-A0A3F2ZYG4-F1
#
_cell.length_a   1.000
_cell.length_b   1.000
_cell.length_c   1.000
_cell.angle_alpha   90.00
_cell.angle_beta   90.00
_cell.angle_gamma   90.00
#
_symmetry.space_group_name_H-M   'P 1'
#
loop_
_entity.id
_entity.type
_entity.pdbx_description
1 polymer ?
#
loop_
_entity_poly.entity_id
_entity_poly.type
_entity_poly.pdbx_seq_one_letter_code
_entity_poly.pdbx_strand_id
1 'polypeptide(L)' 'MVLELNIDNFIRLKNKNKLNMTEMANIMCISRSHLWRVLNNQCNPGEQFIAGFKQAFPKENFDKFFLVKSLQQSDTNII' A
#
# COMPACT_ATOMS: atom_id res chain seq x y z
N MET A 1 7.83 7.49 -10.73
CA MET A 1 7.16 6.17 -10.67
C MET A 1 6.11 6.24 -9.57
N VAL A 2 4.86 5.87 -9.86
CA VAL A 2 3.79 5.84 -8.85
C VAL A 2 3.56 4.39 -8.46
N LEU A 3 3.66 4.10 -7.16
CA LEU A 3 3.35 2.79 -6.61
C LEU A 3 1.92 2.78 -6.09
N GLU A 4 1.22 1.67 -6.29
CA GLU A 4 -0.09 1.40 -5.72
C GLU A 4 -0.01 0.20 -4.78
N LEU A 5 -0.83 0.22 -3.73
CA LEU A 5 -0.92 -0.88 -2.80
C LEU A 5 -1.83 -1.97 -3.38
N ASN A 6 -1.35 -3.22 -3.41
CA ASN A 6 -2.21 -4.38 -3.62
C ASN A 6 -3.06 -4.60 -2.35
N ILE A 7 -4.26 -4.01 -2.34
CA ILE A 7 -5.18 -4.03 -1.20
C ILE A 7 -5.53 -5.46 -0.80
N ASP A 8 -5.75 -6.36 -1.75
CA ASP A 8 -6.13 -7.76 -1.46
C ASP A 8 -5.04 -8.49 -0.68
N ASN A 9 -3.79 -8.38 -1.13
CA ASN A 9 -2.65 -8.96 -0.41
C ASN A 9 -2.47 -8.31 0.96
N PHE A 10 -2.67 -7.00 1.06
CA PHE A 10 -2.61 -6.28 2.34
C PHE A 10 -3.67 -6.76 3.34
N ILE A 11 -4.93 -6.93 2.90
CA ILE A 11 -6.03 -7.43 3.75
C ILE A 11 -5.77 -8.87 4.18
N ARG A 12 -5.27 -9.72 3.26
CA ARG A 12 -4.86 -11.10 3.60
C ARG A 12 -3.77 -11.11 4.67
N LEU A 13 -2.75 -10.26 4.53
CA LEU A 13 -1.69 -10.11 5.52
C LEU A 13 -2.26 -9.68 6.87
N LYS A 14 -3.14 -8.68 6.89
CA LYS A 14 -3.82 -8.21 8.10
C LYS A 14 -4.56 -9.35 8.81
N ASN A 15 -5.31 -10.15 8.06
CA ASN A 15 -6.10 -11.27 8.58
C ASN A 15 -5.21 -12.42 9.08
N LYS A 16 -4.15 -12.76 8.33
CA LYS A 16 -3.15 -13.78 8.73
C LYS A 16 -2.51 -13.45 10.09
N ASN A 17 -2.21 -12.17 10.32
CA ASN A 17 -1.64 -11.70 11.59
C ASN A 17 -2.71 -11.37 12.65
N LYS A 18 -4.00 -11.58 12.36
CA LYS A 18 -5.15 -11.27 13.25
C LYS A 18 -5.18 -9.82 13.76
N LEU A 19 -4.71 -8.88 12.94
CA LEU A 19 -4.64 -7.47 13.30
C LEU A 19 -5.92 -6.74 12.93
N ASN A 20 -6.31 -5.77 13.76
CA ASN A 20 -7.29 -4.75 13.39
C ASN A 20 -6.60 -3.54 12.74
N MET A 21 -7.37 -2.57 12.25
CA MET A 21 -6.82 -1.41 11.53
C MET A 21 -5.98 -0.48 12.43
N THR A 22 -6.32 -0.38 13.72
CA THR A 22 -5.54 0.40 14.69
C THR A 22 -4.20 -0.26 14.93
N GLU A 23 -4.19 -1.56 15.20
CA GLU A 23 -2.96 -2.33 15.40
C GLU A 23 -2.07 -2.29 14.16
N MET A 24 -2.65 -2.44 12.98
CA MET A 24 -1.93 -2.35 11.70
C MET A 24 -1.24 -1.00 11.52
N ALA A 25 -1.95 0.10 11.82
CA ALA A 25 -1.38 1.43 11.74
C ALA A 25 -0.24 1.63 12.77
N ASN A 26 -0.42 1.13 13.99
CA ASN A 26 0.56 1.22 15.06
C ASN A 26 1.85 0.47 14.72
N ILE A 27 1.78 -0.78 14.26
CA ILE A 27 2.98 -1.55 13.92
C ILE A 27 3.72 -0.98 12.70
N MET A 28 3.00 -0.34 11.79
CA MET A 28 3.57 0.35 10.62
C MET A 28 4.02 1.77 10.95
N CYS A 29 3.88 2.23 12.20
CA CYS A 29 4.25 3.58 12.64
C CYS A 29 3.61 4.69 11.77
N ILE A 30 2.35 4.52 11.37
CA ILE A 30 1.57 5.49 10.61
C ILE A 30 0.25 5.82 11.31
N SER A 31 -0.38 6.94 10.93
CA SER A 31 -1.70 7.27 11.44
C SER A 31 -2.79 6.36 10.82
N ARG A 32 -3.84 6.08 11.59
CA ARG A 32 -5.03 5.35 11.08
C ARG A 32 -5.65 6.03 9.85
N SER A 33 -5.66 7.36 9.83
CA SER A 33 -6.18 8.12 8.69
C SER A 33 -5.32 7.95 7.44
N HIS A 34 -3.99 7.90 7.57
CA HIS A 34 -3.09 7.61 6.45
C HIS A 34 -3.34 6.20 5.92
N LEU A 35 -3.43 5.19 6.81
CA LEU A 35 -3.77 3.82 6.43
C LEU A 35 -5.11 3.76 5.67
N TRP A 36 -6.14 4.41 6.19
CA TRP A 36 -7.46 4.44 5.55
C TRP A 36 -7.43 5.08 4.17
N ARG A 37 -6.73 6.22 4.01
CA ARG A 37 -6.63 6.91 2.72
C ARG A 37 -5.97 6.04 1.66
N VAL A 38 -4.91 5.31 2.02
CA VAL A 38 -4.24 4.37 1.09
C VAL A 38 -5.16 3.20 0.73
N LEU A 39 -5.82 2.58 1.71
CA LEU A 39 -6.71 1.44 1.47
C LEU A 39 -7.98 1.79 0.68
N ASN A 40 -8.40 3.06 0.69
CA ASN A 40 -9.57 3.53 -0.07
C ASN A 40 -9.18 4.27 -1.36
N ASN A 41 -7.95 4.08 -1.84
CA ASN A 41 -7.40 4.73 -3.04
C ASN A 41 -7.53 6.27 -3.05
N GLN A 42 -7.60 6.90 -1.87
CA GLN A 42 -7.64 8.36 -1.72
C GLN A 42 -6.23 8.96 -1.82
N CYS A 43 -5.18 8.16 -1.61
CA CYS A 43 -3.81 8.52 -1.90
C CYS A 43 -2.95 7.28 -2.17
N ASN A 44 -1.86 7.46 -2.91
CA ASN A 44 -0.86 6.42 -3.09
C ASN A 44 -0.07 6.20 -1.78
N PRO A 45 0.47 4.99 -1.54
CA PRO A 45 1.39 4.75 -0.45
C PRO A 45 2.67 5.59 -0.63
N GLY A 46 2.86 6.58 0.24
CA GLY A 46 4.09 7.38 0.27
C GLY A 46 5.25 6.68 0.97
N GLU A 47 6.41 7.35 1.04
CA GLU A 47 7.64 6.82 1.64
C GLU A 47 7.45 6.31 3.07
N GLN A 48 6.74 7.07 3.92
CA GLN A 48 6.47 6.68 5.30
C GLN A 48 5.65 5.39 5.39
N PHE A 49 4.67 5.21 4.50
CA PHE A 49 3.85 3.99 4.45
C PHE A 49 4.70 2.79 4.05
N ILE A 50 5.54 2.95 3.03
CA ILE A 50 6.43 1.92 2.51
C ILE A 50 7.49 1.53 3.54
N ALA A 51 8.13 2.51 4.18
CA ALA A 51 9.12 2.27 5.22
C ALA A 51 8.50 1.54 6.42
N GLY A 52 7.34 2.01 6.88
CA GLY A 52 6.57 1.37 7.95
C GLY A 52 6.19 -0.07 7.62
N PHE A 53 5.78 -0.34 6.37
CA PHE A 53 5.50 -1.70 5.91
C PHE A 53 6.73 -2.60 5.96
N LYS A 54 7.87 -2.14 5.42
CA LYS A 54 9.12 -2.92 5.39
C LYS A 54 9.64 -3.23 6.80
N GLN A 55 9.48 -2.30 7.73
CA GLN A 55 9.86 -2.50 9.13
C GLN A 55 8.92 -3.49 9.85
N ALA A 56 7.60 -3.35 9.65
CA ALA A 56 6.61 -4.22 10.28
C ALA A 56 6.63 -5.65 9.70
N PHE A 57 6.93 -5.80 8.42
CA PHE A 57 6.84 -7.07 7.68
C PHE A 57 8.10 -7.37 6.84
N PRO A 58 9.28 -7.51 7.48
CA PRO A 58 10.55 -7.63 6.76
C PRO A 58 10.71 -8.92 5.95
N LYS A 59 9.87 -9.93 6.21
CA LYS A 59 9.87 -11.23 5.51
C LYS A 59 8.91 -11.26 4.32
N GLU A 60 8.04 -10.27 4.19
CA GLU A 60 7.05 -10.22 3.11
C GLU A 60 7.68 -9.64 1.83
N ASN A 61 7.36 -10.23 0.68
CA ASN A 61 7.94 -9.80 -0.59
C ASN A 61 7.31 -8.47 -1.03
N PHE A 62 8.12 -7.42 -1.15
CA PHE A 62 7.70 -6.07 -1.53
C PHE A 62 6.86 -6.01 -2.81
N ASP A 63 7.25 -6.72 -3.87
CA ASP A 63 6.61 -6.66 -5.18
C ASP A 63 5.21 -7.29 -5.18
N LYS A 64 4.89 -8.12 -4.18
CA LYS A 64 3.53 -8.64 -3.99
C LYS A 64 2.57 -7.58 -3.44
N PHE A 65 3.09 -6.58 -2.74
CA PHE A 65 2.29 -5.57 -2.04
C PHE A 65 2.31 -4.23 -2.75
N PHE A 66 3.38 -3.87 -3.45
CA PHE A 66 3.50 -2.57 -4.10
C PHE A 66 3.67 -2.76 -5.60
N LEU A 67 2.64 -2.39 -6.36
CA LEU A 67 2.60 -2.54 -7.81
C LEU A 67 2.98 -1.22 -8.47
N VAL A 68 3.73 -1.29 -9.57
CA VAL A 68 4.01 -0.11 -10.38
C VAL A 68 2.78 0.21 -11.21
N LYS A 69 2.21 1.40 -11.00
CA LYS A 69 1.19 1.91 -11.89
C LYS A 69 1.85 2.26 -13.22
N SER A 70 1.66 1.43 -14.23
CA SER A 70 2.01 1.81 -15.59
C SER A 70 1.00 2.88 -16.04
N LEU A 71 1.50 4.11 -16.23
CA LEU A 71 0.73 5.12 -16.94
C LEU A 71 0.73 4.66 -18.40
N GLN A 72 -0.35 4.04 -18.87
CA GLN A 72 -0.62 4.08 -20.31
C GLN A 72 -0.97 5.53 -20.62
N GLN A 73 0.04 6.30 -21.05
CA GLN A 73 -0.19 7.51 -21.82
C GLN A 73 -0.81 7.03 -23.14
N SER A 74 -2.12 7.16 -23.26
CA SER A 74 -2.80 7.07 -24.55
C SER A 74 -2.38 8.28 -25.40
N ASP A 75 -1.17 8.23 -25.94
CA ASP A 75 -0.74 9.06 -27.06
C ASP A 75 -1.38 8.50 -28.33
N THR A 76 -2.69 8.68 -28.48
CA THR A 76 -3.33 8.62 -29.80
C THR A 76 -4.59 9.46 -29.82
N ASN A 77 -4.42 10.79 -29.80
CA ASN A 77 -5.34 11.62 -30.56
C ASN A 77 -4.81 11.63 -31.99
N ILE A 78 -5.39 10.75 -32.81
CA ILE A 78 -5.25 10.78 -34.26
C ILE A 78 -5.76 12.16 -34.72
N ILE A 79 -4.90 12.87 -35.45
CA ILE A 79 -5.17 14.16 -36.13
C ILE A 79 -6.29 13.98 -37.15
#